data_AF-A0A957WW02-F1
#
_entry.id   AF-A0A957WW02-F1
#
_cell.length_a   1.000
_cell.length_b   1.000
_cell.length_c   1.000
_cell.angle_alpha   90.00
_cell.angle_beta   90.00
_cell.angle_gamma   90.00
#
_symmetry.space_group_name_H-M   'P 1'
#
loop_
_entity.id
_entity.type
_entity.pdbx_description
1 polymer ?
#
loop_
_entity_poly.entity_id
_entity_poly.type
_entity_poly.pdbx_seq_one_letter_code
_entity_poly.pdbx_strand_id
1 'polypeptide(L)'
;RFDEIFFVDLPATQERTDIWKIHLLKRNRNPAEFDLYQFALASYRLSGAEIEQAVIAGLYEAFDQGRPLQMNDLLDVLQDTVPLSRMMEEEIARLRAWAQQRARMASLA
;
A
#
# COMPACT_ATOMS: atom_id res chain seq x y z
N ARG A 1 -2.95 -28.08 15.75
CA ARG A 1 -1.50 -27.78 15.76
C ARG A 1 -1.21 -27.06 14.45
N PHE A 2 -0.65 -25.86 14.49
CA PHE A 2 -0.15 -25.18 13.29
C PHE A 2 1.29 -25.63 13.06
N ASP A 3 1.63 -25.97 11.83
CA ASP A 3 2.97 -26.43 11.47
C ASP A 3 3.97 -25.27 11.35
N GLU A 4 3.47 -24.06 11.05
CA GLU A 4 4.29 -22.87 10.89
C GLU A 4 3.49 -21.58 11.12
N ILE A 5 4.15 -20.54 11.61
CA ILE A 5 3.60 -19.18 11.74
C ILE A 5 4.42 -18.26 10.84
N PHE A 6 3.72 -17.50 9.99
CA PHE A 6 4.33 -16.48 9.14
C PHE A 6 4.02 -15.08 9.69
N PHE A 7 5.01 -14.20 9.63
CA PHE A 7 4.85 -12.79 9.91
C PHE A 7 4.83 -12.01 8.60
N VAL A 8 3.75 -11.25 8.40
CA VAL A 8 3.58 -10.37 7.24
C VAL A 8 3.82 -8.94 7.73
N ASP A 9 4.90 -8.33 7.25
CA ASP A 9 5.23 -6.94 7.57
C ASP A 9 4.61 -5.98 6.53
N LEU A 10 4.85 -4.68 6.71
CA LEU A 10 4.55 -3.66 5.71
C LEU A 10 5.29 -3.96 4.41
N PRO A 11 4.65 -3.71 3.26
CA PRO A 11 5.24 -4.04 1.96
C PRO A 11 6.48 -3.19 1.68
N ALA A 12 7.52 -3.82 1.13
CA ALA A 12 8.68 -3.16 0.56
C ALA A 12 8.30 -2.35 -0.69
N THR A 13 9.21 -1.51 -1.20
CA THR A 13 8.92 -0.64 -2.35
C THR A 13 8.48 -1.43 -3.58
N GLN A 14 9.15 -2.54 -3.89
CA GLN A 14 8.75 -3.38 -5.03
C GLN A 14 7.36 -4.00 -4.83
N GLU A 15 7.07 -4.47 -3.61
CA GLU A 15 5.75 -5.01 -3.27
C GLU A 15 4.67 -3.93 -3.37
N ARG A 16 4.95 -2.69 -2.96
CA ARG A 16 4.01 -1.56 -3.15
C ARG A 16 3.77 -1.27 -4.63
N THR A 17 4.79 -1.34 -5.49
CA THR A 17 4.61 -1.23 -6.95
C THR A 17 3.64 -2.30 -7.46
N ASP A 18 3.79 -3.54 -7.01
CA ASP A 18 2.93 -4.65 -7.42
C ASP A 18 1.50 -4.48 -6.87
N ILE A 19 1.35 -4.02 -5.63
CA ILE A 19 0.05 -3.70 -5.02
C ILE A 19 -0.66 -2.60 -5.83
N TRP A 20 0.02 -1.50 -6.17
CA TRP A 20 -0.54 -0.44 -7.03
C TRP A 20 -1.04 -0.99 -8.36
N LYS A 21 -0.21 -1.80 -9.02
CA LYS A 21 -0.58 -2.48 -10.27
C LYS A 21 -1.85 -3.32 -10.12
N ILE A 22 -1.92 -4.13 -9.06
CA ILE A 22 -3.07 -5.01 -8.77
C ILE A 22 -4.34 -4.18 -8.57
N HIS A 23 -4.29 -3.13 -7.75
CA HIS A 23 -5.49 -2.35 -7.43
C HIS A 23 -5.97 -1.51 -8.61
N LEU A 24 -5.07 -0.94 -9.42
CA LEU A 24 -5.42 -0.25 -10.68
C LEU A 24 -6.09 -1.21 -11.67
N LEU A 25 -5.51 -2.40 -11.90
CA LEU A 25 -6.09 -3.41 -12.80
C LEU A 25 -7.47 -3.87 -12.33
N LYS A 26 -7.65 -4.13 -11.03
CA LYS A 26 -8.95 -4.50 -10.44
C LYS A 26 -10.05 -3.45 -10.71
N ARG A 27 -9.68 -2.20 -11.00
CA ARG A 27 -10.60 -1.07 -11.26
C ARG A 27 -10.58 -0.64 -12.73
N ASN A 28 -10.12 -1.53 -13.61
CA ASN A 28 -10.03 -1.32 -15.06
C ASN A 28 -9.25 -0.05 -15.44
N ARG A 29 -8.22 0.29 -14.66
CA ARG A 29 -7.24 1.33 -15.00
C ARG A 29 -5.99 0.65 -15.54
N ASN A 30 -5.48 1.13 -16.67
CA ASN A 30 -4.27 0.59 -17.28
C ASN A 30 -3.04 1.08 -16.49
N PRO A 31 -2.28 0.20 -15.81
CA PRO A 31 -1.14 0.64 -15.01
C PRO A 31 -0.02 1.27 -15.83
N ALA A 32 0.03 1.04 -17.15
CA ALA A 32 1.01 1.67 -18.03
C ALA A 32 0.77 3.18 -18.24
N GLU A 33 -0.38 3.71 -17.81
CA GLU A 33 -0.69 5.15 -17.86
C GLU A 33 -0.16 5.90 -16.64
N PHE A 34 0.45 5.21 -15.68
CA PHE A 34 0.89 5.75 -14.40
C PHE A 34 2.36 5.41 -14.12
N ASP A 35 3.05 6.27 -13.37
CA ASP A 35 4.36 5.95 -12.81
C ASP A 35 4.18 5.22 -11.47
N LEU A 36 4.10 3.89 -11.55
CA LEU A 36 3.91 3.05 -10.36
C LEU A 36 5.08 3.12 -9.38
N TYR A 37 6.29 3.42 -9.86
CA TYR A 37 7.45 3.55 -8.99
C TYR A 37 7.33 4.83 -8.14
N GLN A 38 6.90 5.94 -8.76
CA GLN A 38 6.59 7.17 -8.04
C GLN A 38 5.52 6.93 -6.96
N PHE A 39 4.45 6.19 -7.29
CA PHE A 39 3.45 5.82 -6.30
C PHE A 39 3.99 4.95 -5.17
N ALA A 40 4.87 4.00 -5.46
CA ALA A 40 5.48 3.16 -4.44
C ALA A 40 6.38 3.95 -3.48
N LEU A 41 7.06 4.99 -3.96
CA LEU A 41 7.83 5.91 -3.13
C LEU A 41 6.92 6.79 -2.27
N ALA A 42 5.87 7.37 -2.87
CA ALA A 42 4.90 8.22 -2.19
C ALA A 42 4.07 7.45 -1.13
N SER A 43 3.85 6.15 -1.33
CA SER A 43 3.13 5.28 -0.39
C SER A 43 4.03 4.62 0.67
N TYR A 44 5.21 5.19 0.95
CA TYR A 44 6.11 4.66 1.97
C TYR A 44 5.39 4.44 3.31
N ARG A 45 5.58 3.25 3.89
CA ARG A 45 4.92 2.76 5.12
C ARG A 45 3.40 2.54 5.05
N LEU A 46 2.76 2.71 3.89
CA LEU A 46 1.37 2.28 3.72
C LEU A 46 1.29 0.76 3.61
N SER A 47 0.24 0.20 4.22
CA SER A 47 -0.20 -1.18 4.01
C SER A 47 -0.87 -1.35 2.65
N GLY A 48 -1.06 -2.60 2.22
CA GLY A 48 -1.81 -2.89 1.00
C GLY A 48 -3.26 -2.38 1.03
N ALA A 49 -3.89 -2.41 2.22
CA ALA A 49 -5.25 -1.90 2.41
C ALA A 49 -5.30 -0.37 2.24
N GLU A 50 -4.31 0.36 2.77
CA GLU A 50 -4.24 1.82 2.60
C GLU A 50 -3.98 2.21 1.14
N ILE A 51 -3.12 1.47 0.42
CA ILE A 51 -2.94 1.69 -1.02
C ILE A 51 -4.24 1.45 -1.78
N GLU A 52 -5.00 0.42 -1.43
CA GLU A 52 -6.32 0.18 -2.03
C GLU A 52 -7.29 1.35 -1.80
N GLN A 53 -7.34 1.87 -0.57
CA GLN A 53 -8.18 3.03 -0.26
C GLN A 53 -7.74 4.28 -1.02
N ALA A 54 -6.43 4.50 -1.19
CA ALA A 54 -5.93 5.61 -1.98
C ALA A 54 -6.43 5.55 -3.45
N VAL A 55 -6.42 4.36 -4.07
CA VAL A 55 -6.99 4.17 -5.42
C VAL A 55 -8.49 4.47 -5.43
N ILE A 56 -9.23 4.01 -4.42
CA ILE A 56 -10.69 4.25 -4.33
C ILE A 56 -10.98 5.75 -4.18
N ALA A 57 -10.26 6.45 -3.31
CA ALA A 57 -10.42 7.88 -3.07
C ALA A 57 -10.15 8.70 -4.34
N GLY A 58 -9.04 8.45 -5.04
CA GLY A 58 -8.74 9.14 -6.29
C GLY A 58 -9.79 8.88 -7.38
N LEU A 59 -10.36 7.68 -7.44
CA LEU A 59 -11.46 7.37 -8.36
C LEU A 59 -12.72 8.18 -8.06
N TYR A 60 -13.06 8.36 -6.78
CA TYR A 60 -14.20 9.19 -6.39
C TYR A 60 -13.99 10.66 -6.77
N GLU A 61 -12.80 11.19 -6.52
CA GLU A 61 -12.48 12.58 -6.86
C GLU A 61 -12.51 12.84 -8.38
N ALA A 62 -11.92 11.95 -9.17
CA ALA A 62 -11.98 12.05 -10.63
C ALA A 62 -13.42 11.94 -11.16
N PHE A 63 -14.22 11.06 -10.56
CA PHE A 63 -15.63 10.89 -10.90
C PHE A 63 -16.46 12.13 -10.58
N ASP A 64 -16.27 12.75 -9.41
CA ASP A 64 -16.94 14.00 -9.02
C ASP A 64 -16.63 15.14 -10.00
N GLN A 65 -15.40 15.16 -10.54
CA GLN A 65 -14.97 16.11 -11.56
C GLN A 65 -15.37 15.72 -12.99
N GLY A 66 -16.08 14.60 -13.19
CA GLY A 66 -16.56 14.15 -14.50
C GLY A 66 -15.46 13.75 -15.48
N ARG A 67 -14.27 13.39 -14.99
CA ARG A 67 -13.09 13.07 -15.81
C ARG A 67 -12.48 11.72 -15.45
N PRO A 68 -11.63 11.14 -16.33
CA PRO A 68 -10.86 9.95 -15.98
C PRO A 68 -9.89 10.21 -14.82
N LEU A 69 -9.56 9.14 -14.08
CA LEU A 69 -8.50 9.13 -13.08
C LEU A 69 -7.15 9.49 -13.73
N GLN A 70 -6.41 10.38 -13.08
CA GLN A 70 -5.08 10.82 -13.49
C GLN A 70 -4.06 10.55 -12.37
N MET A 71 -2.79 10.67 -12.75
CA MET A 71 -1.66 10.50 -11.83
C MET A 71 -1.78 11.41 -10.60
N ASN A 72 -2.14 12.67 -10.81
CA ASN A 72 -2.18 13.69 -9.75
C ASN A 72 -3.25 13.38 -8.70
N ASP A 73 -4.41 12.87 -9.08
CA ASP A 73 -5.47 12.50 -8.12
C ASP A 73 -4.95 11.53 -7.06
N LEU A 74 -4.15 10.56 -7.48
CA LEU A 74 -3.57 9.58 -6.58
C LEU A 74 -2.41 10.16 -5.76
N LEU A 75 -1.61 11.06 -6.32
CA LEU A 75 -0.54 11.74 -5.59
C LEU A 75 -1.10 12.68 -4.51
N ASP A 76 -2.18 13.40 -4.81
CA ASP A 76 -2.82 14.33 -3.89
C ASP A 76 -3.44 13.57 -2.71
N VAL A 77 -4.15 12.47 -2.99
CA VAL A 77 -4.66 11.56 -1.95
C VAL A 77 -3.54 11.03 -1.04
N LEU A 78 -2.38 10.67 -1.61
CA LEU A 78 -1.25 10.17 -0.82
C LEU A 78 -0.62 11.25 0.05
N GLN A 79 -0.59 12.51 -0.39
CA GLN A 79 -0.08 13.62 0.41
C GLN A 79 -0.94 13.87 1.66
N ASP A 80 -2.25 13.71 1.54
CA ASP A 80 -3.20 13.90 2.64
C ASP A 80 -3.35 12.65 3.54
N THR A 81 -2.77 11.52 3.14
CA THR A 81 -2.87 10.27 3.89
C THR A 81 -1.81 10.20 4.98
N VAL A 82 -2.26 10.04 6.24
CA VAL A 82 -1.37 9.70 7.36
C VAL A 82 -1.32 8.18 7.53
N PRO A 83 -0.14 7.54 7.37
CA PRO A 83 -0.03 6.08 7.52
C PRO A 83 -0.44 5.60 8.91
N LEU A 84 -1.29 4.58 8.99
CA LEU A 84 -1.66 3.91 10.24
C LEU A 84 -0.44 3.33 10.95
N SER A 85 0.53 2.85 10.17
CA SER A 85 1.79 2.34 10.70
C SER A 85 2.61 3.37 11.48
N ARG A 86 2.44 4.67 11.18
CA ARG A 86 3.06 5.75 11.95
C ARG A 86 2.37 5.91 13.31
N MET A 87 1.06 5.73 13.37
CA MET A 87 0.30 5.80 14.62
C MET A 87 0.55 4.56 15.50
N MET A 88 0.83 3.42 14.89
CA MET A 88 1.02 2.12 15.57
C MET A 88 2.49 1.67 15.62
N GLU A 89 3.45 2.59 15.51
CA GLU A 89 4.88 2.26 15.36
C GLU A 89 5.41 1.38 16.51
N GLU A 90 5.02 1.68 17.76
CA GLU A 90 5.40 0.91 18.94
C GLU A 90 4.86 -0.53 18.91
N GLU A 91 3.61 -0.69 18.49
CA GLU A 91 2.96 -2.00 18.40
C GLU A 91 3.58 -2.84 17.28
N ILE A 92 3.84 -2.23 16.12
CA ILE A 92 4.54 -2.87 15.01
C ILE A 92 5.94 -3.31 15.44
N ALA A 93 6.69 -2.46 16.15
CA ALA A 93 8.00 -2.83 16.67
C ALA A 93 7.93 -4.03 17.64
N ARG A 94 6.93 -4.05 18.52
CA ARG A 94 6.69 -5.17 19.44
C ARG A 94 6.36 -6.46 18.68
N LEU A 95 5.52 -6.39 17.66
CA LEU A 95 5.15 -7.53 16.82
C LEU A 95 6.35 -8.08 16.03
N ARG A 96 7.18 -7.19 15.45
CA ARG A 96 8.43 -7.57 14.78
C ARG A 96 9.40 -8.29 15.72
N ALA A 97 9.59 -7.76 16.94
CA ALA A 97 10.45 -8.39 17.94
C ALA A 97 9.94 -9.77 18.36
N TRP A 98 8.62 -9.92 18.52
CA TRP A 98 7.99 -11.22 18.78
C TRP A 98 8.23 -12.22 17.64
N ALA A 99 8.10 -11.76 16.39
CA ALA A 99 8.23 -12.59 15.20
C ALA A 99 9.63 -13.16 15.00
N GLN A 100 10.69 -12.40 15.33
CA GLN A 100 12.09 -12.83 15.16
C GLN A 100 12.41 -14.20 15.78
N GLN A 101 11.73 -14.59 16.86
CA GLN A 101 11.98 -15.85 17.56
C GLN A 101 10.89 -16.91 17.33
N ARG A 102 9.78 -16.53 16.67
CA ARG A 102 8.53 -17.31 16.70
C ARG A 102 7.82 -17.47 15.36
N ALA A 103 8.27 -16.77 14.31
CA ALA A 103 7.66 -16.82 12.98
C ALA A 103 8.70 -16.74 11.86
N ARG A 104 8.35 -17.22 10.66
CA ARG A 104 9.11 -16.95 9.43
C ARG A 104 8.59 -15.69 8.75
N MET A 105 9.48 -14.87 8.19
CA MET A 105 9.07 -13.69 7.43
C MET A 105 8.42 -14.12 6.11
N ALA A 106 7.26 -13.55 5.79
CA ALA A 106 6.56 -13.83 4.54
C ALA A 106 7.13 -13.04 3.35
N SER A 107 7.77 -11.90 3.62
CA SER A 107 8.36 -10.99 2.65
C SER A 107 9.84 -10.74 2.94
N LEU A 108 10.59 -10.35 1.91
CA LEU A 108 11.97 -9.89 2.04
C LEU A 108 11.95 -8.38 2.30
N ALA A 109 12.46 -7.97 3.46
CA ALA A 109 12.59 -6.56 3.86
C ALA A 109 13.60 -5.80 2.98
#